data_AF-U2GCS5-F1
#
_entry.id   AF-U2GCS5-F1
#
_cell.length_a   1.000
_cell.length_b   1.000
_cell.length_c   1.000
_cell.angle_alpha   90.00
_cell.angle_beta   90.00
_cell.angle_gamma   90.00
#
_symmetry.space_group_name_H-M   'P 1'
#
loop_
_entity.id
_entity.type
_entity.pdbx_description
1 polymer ?
#
loop_
_entity_poly.entity_id
_entity_poly.type
_entity_poly.pdbx_seq_one_letter_code
_entity_poly.pdbx_strand_id
1 'polypeptide(L)'
;MRHIQTPSDWLFNWRCVPYCFRCLVLNDADVSVPRWKREWLDPTAEFCSVHHTVLETVPASVFRLSGHFAAALRAISRYREKRVFKDRRWLR
;
A
#
# COMPACT_ATOMS: atom_id res chain seq x y z
N MET A 1 -13.10 25.54 -8.21
CA MET A 1 -11.95 24.64 -8.42
C MET A 1 -11.87 23.70 -7.23
N ARG A 2 -12.13 22.39 -7.41
CA ARG A 2 -12.07 21.42 -6.31
C ARG A 2 -10.60 21.14 -6.00
N HIS A 3 -10.18 21.38 -4.77
CA HIS A 3 -8.80 21.21 -4.31
C HIS A 3 -8.30 19.79 -4.60
N ILE A 4 -7.23 19.67 -5.38
CA ILE A 4 -6.49 18.42 -5.61
C ILE A 4 -5.73 18.01 -4.33
N GLN A 5 -5.61 18.91 -3.36
CA GLN A 5 -4.89 18.67 -2.12
C GLN A 5 -5.55 17.56 -1.30
N THR A 6 -4.72 16.65 -0.80
CA THR A 6 -5.10 15.67 0.22
C THR A 6 -5.54 16.44 1.48
N PRO A 7 -6.70 16.13 2.07
CA PRO A 7 -7.14 16.73 3.33
C PRO A 7 -6.07 16.60 4.41
N SER A 8 -5.88 17.64 5.23
CA SER A 8 -4.88 17.65 6.30
C SER A 8 -5.11 16.52 7.31
N ASP A 9 -6.38 16.15 7.54
CA ASP A 9 -6.77 15.07 8.45
C ASP A 9 -6.38 13.67 7.92
N TRP A 10 -6.01 13.57 6.63
CA TRP A 10 -5.49 12.34 6.02
C TRP A 10 -3.95 12.32 6.04
N LEU A 11 -3.29 13.40 6.47
CA LEU A 11 -1.84 13.48 6.67
C LEU A 11 -1.44 12.91 8.03
N PHE A 12 -1.86 11.68 8.32
CA PHE A 12 -1.35 10.95 9.48
C PHE A 12 0.12 10.57 9.28
N ASN A 13 0.87 10.43 10.37
CA ASN A 13 2.21 9.85 10.33
C ASN A 13 2.08 8.34 10.06
N TRP A 14 1.87 7.99 8.79
CA TRP A 14 1.67 6.64 8.29
C TRP A 14 2.93 5.79 8.51
N ARG A 15 3.10 5.26 9.73
CA ARG A 15 4.10 4.22 10.02
C ARG A 15 3.90 3.01 9.11
N CYS A 16 2.63 2.75 8.75
CA CYS A 16 2.22 1.77 7.76
C CYS A 16 1.36 2.44 6.69
N VAL A 17 1.49 1.98 5.46
CA VAL A 17 0.75 2.44 4.29
C VAL A 17 -0.25 1.35 3.88
N PRO A 18 -1.54 1.68 3.72
CA PRO A 18 -2.54 0.74 3.22
C PRO A 18 -2.40 0.53 1.70
N TYR A 19 -2.65 -0.70 1.24
CA TYR A 19 -2.54 -1.06 -0.17
C TYR A 19 -3.42 -2.26 -0.56
N CYS A 20 -3.74 -2.37 -1.85
CA CYS A 20 -4.29 -3.59 -2.45
C CYS A 20 -3.24 -4.26 -3.34
N PHE A 21 -2.79 -5.47 -2.99
CA PHE A 21 -1.77 -6.18 -3.77
C PHE A 21 -2.19 -6.40 -5.24
N ARG A 22 -3.47 -6.69 -5.49
CA ARG A 22 -3.99 -6.88 -6.86
C ARG A 22 -3.88 -5.60 -7.68
N CYS A 23 -4.25 -4.44 -7.11
CA CYS A 23 -4.06 -3.15 -7.78
C CYS A 23 -2.59 -2.89 -8.12
N LEU A 24 -1.66 -3.26 -7.25
CA LEU A 24 -0.24 -3.05 -7.46
C LEU A 24 0.37 -3.93 -8.56
N VAL A 25 -0.13 -5.15 -8.71
CA VAL A 25 0.38 -6.09 -9.71
C VAL A 25 -0.27 -5.85 -11.07
N LEU A 26 -1.54 -5.44 -11.10
CA LEU A 26 -2.32 -5.32 -12.33
C LEU A 26 -2.26 -3.95 -13.00
N ASN A 27 -1.68 -2.95 -12.37
CA ASN A 27 -1.66 -1.58 -12.88
C ASN A 27 -0.24 -1.03 -12.86
N ASP A 28 0.51 -1.15 -13.96
CA ASP A 28 1.86 -0.58 -14.04
C ASP A 28 1.86 0.92 -14.35
N ALA A 29 0.78 1.40 -14.99
CA ALA A 29 0.69 2.74 -15.57
C ALA A 29 0.32 3.84 -14.54
N ASP A 30 -0.41 3.50 -13.48
CA ASP A 30 -0.90 4.47 -12.48
C ASP A 30 0.05 4.69 -11.29
N VAL A 31 1.25 4.10 -11.34
CA VAL A 31 2.00 3.76 -10.14
C VAL A 31 3.36 4.48 -10.11
N SER A 32 3.33 5.81 -10.15
CA SER A 32 4.55 6.66 -10.20
C SER A 32 5.05 7.20 -8.84
N VAL A 33 4.25 7.18 -7.77
CA VAL A 33 4.69 7.55 -6.38
C VAL A 33 3.90 6.84 -5.26
N PRO A 34 4.53 6.20 -4.24
CA PRO A 34 3.96 5.20 -3.29
C PRO A 34 2.74 5.59 -2.44
N ARG A 35 2.09 6.72 -2.72
CA ARG A 35 0.77 7.15 -2.24
C ARG A 35 -0.30 6.92 -3.31
N TRP A 36 -0.27 5.72 -3.90
CA TRP A 36 -0.76 5.43 -5.26
C TRP A 36 -2.28 5.45 -5.47
N LYS A 37 -3.08 5.46 -4.41
CA LYS A 37 -4.50 5.77 -4.53
C LYS A 37 -4.87 6.69 -3.39
N ARG A 38 -5.24 7.94 -3.71
CA ARG A 38 -5.57 8.96 -2.71
C ARG A 38 -6.66 8.47 -1.75
N GLU A 39 -7.62 7.71 -2.25
CA GLU A 39 -8.70 7.08 -1.47
C GLU A 39 -8.21 6.09 -0.42
N TRP A 40 -7.04 5.47 -0.58
CA TRP A 40 -6.48 4.60 0.47
C TRP A 40 -5.89 5.38 1.64
N LEU A 41 -5.59 6.68 1.44
CA LEU A 41 -5.13 7.54 2.52
C LEU A 41 -6.29 8.07 3.38
N ASP A 42 -7.53 7.80 2.99
CA ASP A 42 -8.69 8.06 3.84
C ASP A 42 -8.63 7.12 5.07
N PRO A 43 -8.61 7.67 6.30
CA PRO A 43 -8.59 6.84 7.52
C PRO A 43 -9.77 5.88 7.64
N THR A 44 -10.87 6.14 6.93
CA THR A 44 -12.07 5.29 6.88
C THR A 44 -12.01 4.23 5.79
N ALA A 45 -11.01 4.26 4.90
CA ALA A 45 -10.85 3.27 3.85
C ALA A 45 -10.33 1.94 4.41
N GLU A 46 -11.24 1.01 4.63
CA GLU A 46 -10.92 -0.36 5.02
C GLU A 46 -10.76 -1.30 3.81
N PHE A 47 -11.44 -0.99 2.70
CA PHE A 47 -11.54 -1.85 1.53
C PHE A 47 -11.02 -1.19 0.25
N CYS A 48 -10.46 -2.00 -0.64
CA CYS A 48 -10.19 -1.60 -2.01
C CYS A 48 -11.51 -1.47 -2.78
N SER A 49 -11.80 -0.28 -3.30
CA SER A 49 -13.00 -0.01 -4.12
C SER A 49 -13.09 -0.83 -5.41
N VAL A 50 -11.96 -1.30 -5.95
CA VAL A 50 -11.90 -2.04 -7.23
C VAL A 50 -12.04 -3.54 -7.03
N HIS A 51 -11.38 -4.07 -6.00
CA HIS A 51 -11.31 -5.52 -5.78
C HIS A 51 -12.20 -5.99 -4.61
N HIS A 52 -12.81 -5.07 -3.87
CA HIS A 52 -13.66 -5.33 -2.71
C HIS A 52 -12.98 -6.22 -1.64
N THR A 53 -11.66 -6.10 -1.52
CA THR A 53 -10.86 -6.79 -0.50
C THR A 53 -10.38 -5.82 0.56
N VAL A 54 -10.22 -6.28 1.79
CA VAL A 54 -9.56 -5.51 2.87
C VAL A 54 -8.18 -5.03 2.40
N LEU A 55 -7.85 -3.77 2.70
CA LEU A 55 -6.53 -3.21 2.42
C LEU A 55 -5.48 -3.86 3.33
N GLU A 56 -4.42 -4.39 2.71
CA GLU A 56 -3.24 -4.83 3.44
C GLU A 56 -2.45 -3.61 3.92
N THR A 57 -1.66 -3.77 4.98
CA THR A 57 -0.78 -2.70 5.47
C THR A 57 0.68 -3.12 5.37
N VAL A 58 1.53 -2.20 4.95
CA VAL A 58 2.98 -2.39 4.87
C VAL A 58 3.70 -1.23 5.54
N PRO A 59 4.73 -1.47 6.37
CA PRO A 59 5.49 -0.38 6.97
C PRO A 59 6.08 0.55 5.91
N ALA A 60 5.97 1.87 6.07
CA ALA A 60 6.56 2.83 5.13
C ALA A 60 8.08 2.63 4.97
N SER A 61 8.71 2.11 6.02
CA SER A 61 10.12 1.71 6.05
C SER A 61 10.53 0.68 4.98
N VAL A 62 9.59 -0.14 4.50
CA VAL A 62 9.81 -1.12 3.42
C VAL A 62 10.18 -0.43 2.12
N PHE A 63 9.73 0.81 1.92
CA PHE A 63 9.97 1.59 0.71
C PHE A 63 11.19 2.50 0.77
N ARG A 64 11.95 2.53 1.88
CA ARG A 64 13.06 3.49 2.04
C ARG A 64 14.11 3.42 0.92
N LEU A 65 14.25 2.27 0.27
CA LEU A 65 15.20 2.05 -0.82
C LEU A 65 14.50 1.93 -2.19
N SER A 66 13.20 2.14 -2.24
CA SER A 66 12.38 1.97 -3.45
C SER A 66 12.25 3.30 -4.19
N GLY A 67 13.28 3.65 -4.97
CA GLY A 67 13.27 4.88 -5.77
C GLY A 67 12.37 4.85 -7.01
N HIS A 68 11.80 3.69 -7.35
CA HIS A 68 10.95 3.51 -8.54
C HIS A 68 9.98 2.31 -8.36
N PHE A 69 8.97 2.20 -9.24
CA PHE A 69 7.88 1.21 -9.14
C PHE A 69 8.38 -0.22 -8.98
N ALA A 70 9.22 -0.70 -9.90
CA ALA A 70 9.71 -2.08 -9.86
C ALA A 70 10.45 -2.40 -8.54
N ALA A 71 11.14 -1.42 -7.93
CA ALA A 71 11.77 -1.62 -6.63
C ALA A 71 10.75 -1.68 -5.50
N ALA A 72 9.71 -0.85 -5.53
CA ALA A 72 8.61 -0.87 -4.56
C ALA A 72 7.79 -2.16 -4.66
N LEU A 73 7.43 -2.60 -5.86
CA LEU A 73 6.72 -3.86 -6.07
C LEU A 73 7.54 -5.04 -5.55
N ARG A 74 8.85 -5.11 -5.88
CA ARG A 74 9.75 -6.14 -5.34
C ARG A 74 9.84 -6.09 -3.81
N ALA A 75 9.83 -4.91 -3.20
CA ALA A 75 9.90 -4.77 -1.75
C ALA A 75 8.60 -5.29 -1.08
N ILE A 76 7.44 -4.94 -1.64
CA ILE A 76 6.12 -5.40 -1.16
C ILE A 76 5.98 -6.91 -1.34
N SER A 77 6.30 -7.46 -2.51
CA SER A 77 6.20 -8.90 -2.76
C SER A 77 7.05 -9.69 -1.75
N ARG A 78 8.31 -9.26 -1.52
CA ARG A 78 9.18 -9.88 -0.50
C ARG A 78 8.64 -9.71 0.92
N TYR A 79 8.07 -8.55 1.25
CA TYR A 79 7.45 -8.33 2.56
C TYR A 79 6.28 -9.27 2.79
N ARG A 80 5.40 -9.39 1.78
CA ARG A 80 4.21 -10.25 1.81
C ARG A 80 4.58 -11.72 1.94
N GLU A 81 5.57 -12.20 1.18
CA GLU A 81 6.10 -13.57 1.30
C GLU A 81 6.63 -13.85 2.70
N LYS A 82 7.43 -12.94 3.27
CA LYS A 82 7.95 -13.09 4.65
C LYS A 82 6.83 -13.11 5.69
N ARG A 83 5.79 -12.30 5.50
CA ARG A 83 4.61 -12.27 6.36
C ARG A 83 3.83 -13.59 6.31
N VAL A 84 3.50 -14.06 5.11
CA VAL A 84 2.82 -15.36 4.91
C VAL A 84 3.64 -16.50 5.53
N PHE A 85 4.97 -16.47 5.35
CA PHE A 85 5.85 -17.48 5.96
C PHE A 85 5.84 -17.44 7.50
N LYS A 86 5.87 -16.24 8.09
CA LYS A 86 5.75 -16.09 9.55
C LYS A 86 4.42 -16.60 10.05
N ASP A 87 3.32 -16.18 9.44
CA ASP A 87 1.97 -16.59 9.84
C ASP A 87 1.82 -18.13 9.80
N ARG A 88 2.39 -18.80 8.79
CA ARG A 88 2.45 -20.27 8.73
C ARG A 88 3.31 -20.93 9.81
N ARG A 89 4.41 -20.29 10.25
CA ARG A 89 5.27 -20.82 11.33
C ARG A 89 4.56 -20.75 12.68
N TRP A 90 3.75 -19.72 12.93
CA TRP A 90 2.97 -19.59 14.17
C TRP A 90 1.80 -20.57 14.26
N LEU A 91 1.34 -21.12 13.13
CA LEU A 91 0.28 -22.13 13.05
C LEU A 91 0.79 -23.57 13.21
N ARG A 92 2.08 -23.78 13.47
CA ARG A 92 2.75 -25.09 13.56
C ARG A 92 3.34 -25.28 14.94
#